data_AF-A0A7V3I6B3-F1
#
_entry.id   AF-A0A7V3I6B3-F1
#
_cell.length_a   1.000
_cell.length_b   1.000
_cell.length_c   1.000
_cell.angle_alpha   90.00
_cell.angle_beta   90.00
_cell.angle_gamma   90.00
#
_symmetry.space_group_name_H-M   'P 1'
#
loop_
_entity.id
_entity.type
_entity.pdbx_description
1 polymer ?
#
loop_
_entity_poly.entity_id
_entity_poly.type
_entity_poly.pdbx_seq_one_letter_code
_entity_poly.pdbx_strand_id
1 'polypeptide(L)' 'GYIRRFGLCRICFREMAHRGLIPGVTKSSW' A
#
# COMPACT_ATOMS: atom_id res chain seq x y z
N GLY A 1 -2.78 -5.99 -11.40
CA GLY A 1 -3.59 -6.12 -10.18
C GLY A 1 -3.88 -4.74 -9.63
N TYR A 2 -5.16 -4.44 -9.40
CA TYR A 2 -5.66 -3.16 -8.91
C TYR A 2 -6.24 -3.36 -7.51
N ILE A 3 -5.79 -2.55 -6.55
CA ILE A 3 -6.19 -2.67 -5.15
C ILE A 3 -7.37 -1.70 -4.92
N ARG A 4 -8.61 -2.21 -5.10
CA ARG A 4 -9.84 -1.39 -5.09
C ARG A 4 -10.03 -0.55 -3.83
N ARG A 5 -9.70 -1.10 -2.65
CA ARG A 5 -9.81 -0.38 -1.36
C ARG A 5 -9.00 0.91 -1.33
N PHE A 6 -7.85 0.93 -2.00
CA PHE A 6 -6.95 2.08 -2.03
C PHE A 6 -7.00 2.82 -3.36
N GLY A 7 -7.74 2.31 -4.36
CA GLY A 7 -7.83 2.92 -5.69
C GLY A 7 -6.52 2.90 -6.48
N LEU A 8 -5.55 2.07 -6.10
CA LEU A 8 -4.17 2.14 -6.60
C LEU A 8 -3.73 0.87 -7.35
N CYS A 9 -2.79 1.07 -8.26
CA CYS A 9 -2.04 -0.02 -8.86
C CYS A 9 -1.13 -0.69 -7.80
N ARG A 10 -0.80 -1.98 -7.97
CA ARG A 10 0.05 -2.72 -7.00
C ARG A 10 1.42 -2.06 -6.73
N ILE A 11 2.00 -1.41 -7.74
CA ILE A 11 3.33 -0.77 -7.65
C ILE A 11 3.22 0.54 -6.85
N CYS A 12 2.24 1.36 -7.24
CA CYS A 12 1.87 2.62 -6.61
C CYS A 12 1.60 2.43 -5.10
N PHE A 13 0.78 1.43 -4.77
CA PHE A 13 0.47 1.08 -3.38
C PHE A 13 1.72 0.71 -2.59
N ARG A 14 2.60 -0.12 -3.16
CA ARG A 14 3.84 -0.56 -2.51
C ARG A 14 4.77 0.62 -2.24
N GLU A 15 4.98 1.49 -3.21
CA GLU A 15 5.85 2.65 -3.06
C GLU A 15 5.33 3.62 -2.00
N MET A 16 4.03 3.92 -2.01
CA MET A 16 3.41 4.78 -1.01
C MET A 16 3.42 4.16 0.39
N ALA A 17 3.17 2.85 0.51
CA ALA A 17 3.27 2.14 1.77
C ALA A 17 4.70 2.16 2.34
N HIS A 18 5.72 2.00 1.50
CA HIS A 18 7.13 2.11 1.93
C HIS A 18 7.51 3.52 2.38
N ARG A 19 6.93 4.54 1.74
CA ARG A 19 7.12 5.95 2.13
C ARG A 19 6.30 6.35 3.37
N GLY A 20 5.45 5.46 3.90
CA GLY A 20 4.57 5.76 5.04
C GLY A 20 3.40 6.69 4.71
N LEU A 21 3.06 6.83 3.42
CA LEU A 21 1.97 7.73 2.96
C LEU A 21 0.58 7.11 3.09
N ILE A 22 0.48 5.81 3.35
CA ILE A 22 -0.79 5.11 3.54
C ILE A 22 -0.99 4.84 5.04
N PRO A 23 -1.87 5.59 5.72
CA PRO A 23 -2.07 5.44 7.16
C PRO A 23 -2.64 4.07 7.51
N GLY A 24 -2.14 3.47 8.58
CA GLY A 24 -2.59 2.16 9.07
C GLY A 24 -2.09 0.97 8.26
N VAL A 25 -1.18 1.17 7.29
CA VAL A 25 -0.52 0.08 6.56
C VAL A 25 0.89 -0.10 7.10
N THR A 26 1.16 -1.27 7.65
CA THR A 26 2.49 -1.70 8.09
C THR A 26 2.83 -3.05 7.46
N LYS A 27 4.12 -3.36 7.38
CA LYS A 27 4.58 -4.67 6.89
C LYS A 27 4.15 -5.75 7.91
N SER A 28 3.43 -6.77 7.43
CA SER A 28 3.06 -7.91 8.27
C SER A 28 4.30 -8.61 8.81
N SER A 29 4.27 -8.95 10.10
CA SER A 29 5.36 -9.62 10.83
C SER A 29 4.94 -11.01 11.34
N TRP A 30 3.97 -11.62 10.66
CA TRP A 30 3.67 -13.04 10.84
C TRP A 30 4.68 -13.86 10.03
#